data_AF-A0A2A4T9I2-F1
#
_entry.id   AF-A0A2A4T9I2-F1
#
_cell.length_a   1.000
_cell.length_b   1.000
_cell.length_c   1.000
_cell.angle_alpha   90.00
_cell.angle_beta   90.00
_cell.angle_gamma   90.00
#
_symmetry.space_group_name_H-M   'P 1'
#
loop_
_entity.id
_entity.type
_entity.pdbx_description
1 polymer ?
#
loop_
_entity_poly.entity_id
_entity_poly.type
_entity_poly.pdbx_seq_one_letter_code
_entity_poly.pdbx_strand_id
1 'polypeptide(L)'
;MKYLLTTLLIFPTVLYAEEPSGDVLELVLQLQDLVTALIPVAFAAAFLFFFWGLAKFILGAGDEEKKASGKAIMMGGIFSLFLMASILGIIDFIGGALGIEQGGTLITPHVETN
;
A
#
# COMPACT_ATOMS: atom_id res chain seq x y z
N MET A 1 -28.53 12.48 38.32
CA MET A 1 -28.37 13.03 36.95
C MET A 1 -27.19 13.99 36.82
N LYS A 2 -26.79 14.74 37.86
CA LYS A 2 -25.69 15.73 37.77
C LYS A 2 -24.31 15.14 37.38
N TYR A 3 -23.97 13.94 37.87
CA TYR A 3 -22.67 13.32 37.58
C TYR A 3 -22.52 12.75 36.16
N LEU A 4 -23.63 12.39 35.52
CA LEU A 4 -23.65 11.84 34.15
C LEU A 4 -23.25 12.90 33.11
N LEU A 5 -23.64 14.14 33.34
CA LEU A 5 -23.35 15.26 32.45
C LEU A 5 -21.86 15.65 32.51
N THR A 6 -21.23 15.52 33.68
CA THR A 6 -19.79 15.76 33.85
C THR A 6 -18.93 14.67 33.21
N THR A 7 -19.32 13.40 33.20
CA THR A 7 -18.52 12.35 32.51
C THR A 7 -18.59 12.49 30.99
N LEU A 8 -19.75 12.89 30.47
CA LEU A 8 -19.97 13.08 29.02
C LEU A 8 -19.15 14.24 28.47
N LEU A 9 -18.91 15.28 29.28
CA LEU A 9 -18.16 16.47 28.88
C LEU A 9 -16.63 16.25 28.88
N ILE A 10 -16.14 15.27 29.66
CA ILE A 10 -14.71 14.93 29.75
C ILE A 10 -14.34 13.78 28.78
N PHE A 11 -15.34 13.05 28.26
CA PHE A 11 -15.16 11.97 27.28
C PHE A 11 -14.39 12.39 26.00
N PRO A 12 -14.70 13.52 25.33
CA PRO A 12 -13.93 13.94 24.16
C PRO A 12 -12.50 14.31 24.53
N THR A 13 -12.27 14.95 25.68
CA THR A 13 -10.91 15.35 26.07
C THR A 13 -10.03 14.17 26.45
N VAL A 14 -10.58 13.05 26.91
CA VAL A 14 -9.80 11.83 27.22
C VAL A 14 -9.44 11.06 25.94
N LEU A 15 -10.35 11.01 24.95
CA LEU A 15 -10.06 10.42 23.63
C LEU A 15 -8.94 11.15 22.88
N TYR A 16 -8.76 12.45 23.11
CA TYR A 16 -7.67 13.24 22.53
C TYR A 16 -6.45 13.40 23.46
N ALA A 17 -6.48 12.83 24.69
CA ALA A 17 -5.37 12.91 25.64
C ALA A 17 -4.54 11.62 25.73
N GLU A 18 -4.99 10.52 25.13
CA GLU A 18 -4.09 9.43 24.75
C GLU A 18 -3.23 9.91 23.57
N GLU A 19 -2.18 10.67 23.88
CA GLU A 19 -1.02 10.77 23.00
C GLU A 19 -0.53 9.33 22.79
N PRO A 20 -0.54 8.81 21.55
CA PRO A 20 0.06 7.51 21.26
C PRO A 20 1.51 7.57 21.77
N SER A 21 1.82 6.80 22.81
CA SER A 21 3.18 6.69 23.31
C SER A 21 4.10 6.42 22.12
N GLY A 22 5.19 7.19 21.97
CA GLY A 22 6.06 7.19 20.77
C GLY A 22 6.34 5.80 20.18
N ASP A 23 6.47 4.78 21.02
CA ASP A 23 6.62 3.36 20.64
C ASP A 23 5.55 2.83 19.67
N VAL A 24 4.25 3.13 19.88
CA VAL A 24 3.20 2.63 18.97
C VAL A 24 3.21 3.37 17.63
N LEU A 25 3.58 4.65 17.64
CA LEU A 25 3.74 5.44 16.42
C LEU A 25 4.95 4.94 15.63
N GLU A 26 6.06 4.66 16.31
CA GLU A 26 7.28 4.12 15.68
C GLU A 26 7.03 2.75 15.03
N LEU A 27 6.28 1.87 15.68
CA LEU A 27 5.87 0.59 15.09
C LEU A 27 5.00 0.77 13.85
N VAL A 28 4.05 1.71 13.87
CA VAL A 28 3.18 1.99 12.72
C VAL A 28 3.98 2.56 11.55
N LEU A 29 4.91 3.48 11.82
CA LEU A 29 5.80 4.04 10.80
C LEU A 29 6.71 2.98 10.19
N GLN A 30 7.28 2.10 11.02
CA GLN A 30 8.11 1.01 10.54
C GLN A 30 7.32 0.02 9.65
N LEU A 31 6.07 -0.27 10.00
CA LEU A 31 5.19 -1.08 9.16
C LEU A 31 4.83 -0.38 7.85
N GLN A 32 4.60 0.94 7.90
CA GLN A 32 4.33 1.74 6.70
C GLN A 32 5.51 1.70 5.73
N ASP A 33 6.74 1.85 6.23
CA ASP A 33 7.96 1.79 5.40
C ASP A 33 8.12 0.41 4.76
N LEU A 34 7.88 -0.66 5.53
CA LEU A 34 7.92 -2.03 5.02
C LEU A 34 6.92 -2.25 3.90
N VAL A 35 5.67 -1.83 4.08
CA VAL A 35 4.62 -1.97 3.06
C VAL A 35 4.95 -1.14 1.82
N THR A 36 5.44 0.08 2.02
CA THR A 36 5.83 0.98 0.92
C THR A 36 6.98 0.40 0.10
N ALA A 37 7.94 -0.26 0.74
CA ALA A 37 9.03 -0.96 0.07
C ALA A 37 8.57 -2.23 -0.68
N LEU A 38 7.50 -2.90 -0.25
CA LEU A 38 6.98 -4.10 -0.91
C LEU A 38 6.25 -3.80 -2.24
N ILE A 39 5.67 -2.62 -2.40
CA ILE A 39 4.95 -2.23 -3.63
C ILE A 39 5.82 -2.37 -4.88
N PRO A 40 7.02 -1.75 -4.98
CA PRO A 40 7.87 -1.89 -6.17
C PRO A 40 8.37 -3.33 -6.36
N VAL A 41 8.58 -4.10 -5.29
CA VAL A 41 8.95 -5.51 -5.36
C VAL A 41 7.82 -6.35 -5.97
N ALA A 42 6.59 -6.13 -5.54
CA ALA A 42 5.40 -6.79 -6.10
C ALA A 42 5.21 -6.42 -7.58
N PHE A 43 5.46 -5.16 -7.94
CA PHE A 43 5.40 -4.70 -9.33
C PHE A 43 6.44 -5.42 -10.21
N ALA A 44 7.69 -5.54 -9.73
CA ALA A 44 8.74 -6.28 -10.41
C ALA A 44 8.39 -7.78 -10.56
N ALA A 45 7.81 -8.39 -9.52
CA ALA A 45 7.35 -9.78 -9.58
C ALA A 45 6.24 -9.96 -10.63
N ALA A 46 5.24 -9.08 -10.66
CA ALA A 46 4.18 -9.12 -11.66
C ALA A 46 4.73 -8.99 -13.10
N PHE A 47 5.73 -8.14 -13.31
CA PHE A 47 6.47 -8.03 -14.57
C PHE A 47 7.16 -9.35 -14.95
N LEU A 48 7.83 -10.00 -13.99
CA LEU A 48 8.46 -11.30 -14.20
C LEU A 48 7.44 -12.39 -14.61
N PHE A 49 6.30 -12.46 -13.91
CA PHE A 49 5.23 -13.41 -14.24
C PHE A 49 4.62 -13.15 -15.61
N PHE A 50 4.47 -11.88 -16.00
CA PHE A 50 4.04 -11.51 -17.34
C PHE A 50 5.00 -12.03 -18.41
N PHE A 51 6.31 -11.76 -18.26
CA PHE A 51 7.32 -12.25 -19.20
C PHE A 51 7.43 -13.78 -19.22
N TRP A 52 7.27 -14.44 -18.08
CA TRP A 52 7.21 -15.91 -18.02
C TRP A 52 6.02 -16.45 -18.82
N GLY A 53 4.85 -15.86 -18.66
CA GLY A 53 3.65 -16.19 -19.44
C GLY A 53 3.87 -15.99 -20.94
N LEU A 54 4.47 -14.86 -21.31
CA LEU A 54 4.81 -14.53 -22.70
C LEU A 54 5.82 -15.54 -23.31
N ALA A 55 6.89 -15.86 -22.59
CA ALA A 55 7.88 -16.84 -23.03
C ALA A 55 7.22 -18.21 -23.25
N LYS A 56 6.38 -18.65 -22.31
CA LYS A 56 5.64 -19.92 -22.43
C LYS A 56 4.65 -19.91 -23.60
N PHE A 57 3.99 -18.78 -23.86
CA PHE A 57 3.08 -18.61 -24.99
C PHE A 57 3.82 -18.72 -26.33
N ILE A 58 4.98 -18.08 -26.48
CA ILE A 58 5.79 -18.11 -27.70
C ILE A 58 6.40 -19.50 -27.92
N LEU A 59 7.02 -20.09 -26.90
CA LEU A 59 7.66 -21.40 -26.98
C LEU A 59 6.63 -22.53 -27.17
N GLY A 60 5.41 -22.35 -26.67
CA GLY A 60 4.29 -23.27 -26.84
C GLY A 60 3.54 -23.14 -28.16
N ALA A 61 4.01 -22.35 -29.13
CA ALA A 61 3.24 -22.08 -30.35
C ALA A 61 2.84 -23.32 -31.18
N GLY A 62 3.58 -24.43 -31.06
CA GLY A 62 3.27 -25.71 -31.71
C GLY A 62 2.41 -26.67 -30.90
N ASP A 63 2.00 -26.30 -29.68
CA ASP A 63 1.25 -27.12 -28.73
C ASP A 63 0.10 -26.29 -28.14
N GLU A 64 -1.13 -26.62 -28.54
CA GLU A 64 -2.32 -25.83 -28.24
C GLU A 64 -2.58 -25.70 -26.73
N GLU A 65 -2.19 -26.72 -25.95
CA GLU A 65 -2.31 -26.73 -24.49
C GLU A 65 -1.29 -25.78 -23.84
N LYS A 66 -0.02 -25.83 -24.27
CA LYS A 66 1.02 -24.92 -23.76
C LYS A 66 0.75 -23.47 -24.14
N LYS A 67 0.22 -23.25 -25.35
CA LYS A 67 -0.21 -21.94 -25.81
C LYS A 67 -1.37 -21.39 -24.97
N ALA A 68 -2.38 -22.20 -24.67
CA ALA A 68 -3.49 -21.80 -23.81
C ALA A 68 -3.02 -21.46 -22.39
N SER A 69 -2.16 -22.30 -21.80
CA SER A 69 -1.56 -22.07 -20.49
C SER A 69 -0.72 -20.79 -20.44
N GLY A 70 0.15 -20.58 -21.43
CA GLY A 70 0.97 -19.37 -21.53
C GLY A 70 0.12 -18.10 -21.66
N LYS A 71 -0.94 -18.14 -22.47
CA LYS A 71 -1.90 -17.03 -22.61
C LYS A 71 -2.59 -16.71 -21.29
N ALA A 72 -3.03 -17.71 -20.53
CA ALA A 72 -3.68 -17.50 -19.24
C ALA A 72 -2.75 -16.81 -18.23
N ILE A 73 -1.48 -17.25 -18.13
CA ILE A 73 -0.47 -16.64 -17.26
C ILE A 73 -0.16 -15.21 -17.71
N MET A 74 0.03 -15.00 -19.01
CA MET A 74 0.30 -13.68 -19.58
C MET A 74 -0.85 -12.70 -19.27
N MET A 75 -2.10 -13.12 -19.48
CA MET A 75 -3.28 -12.31 -19.17
C MET A 75 -3.41 -12.02 -17.67
N GLY A 76 -3.09 -12.99 -16.80
CA GLY A 76 -3.01 -12.79 -15.36
C GLY A 76 -1.99 -11.72 -14.98
N GLY A 77 -0.79 -11.79 -15.57
CA GLY A 77 0.26 -10.77 -15.37
C GLY A 77 -0.18 -9.37 -15.83
N ILE A 78 -0.80 -9.27 -17.02
CA ILE A 78 -1.34 -7.99 -17.52
C ILE A 78 -2.39 -7.42 -16.58
N PHE A 79 -3.32 -8.25 -16.08
CA PHE A 79 -4.39 -7.79 -15.20
C PHE A 79 -3.84 -7.30 -13.86
N SER A 80 -2.85 -8.01 -13.29
CA SER A 80 -2.15 -7.57 -12.08
C SER A 80 -1.40 -6.26 -12.28
N LEU A 81 -0.68 -6.11 -13.39
CA LEU A 81 0.04 -4.87 -13.71
C LEU A 81 -0.92 -3.69 -13.92
N PHE A 82 -2.04 -3.94 -14.60
CA PHE A 82 -3.08 -2.93 -14.80
C PHE A 82 -3.70 -2.49 -13.48
N LEU A 83 -4.05 -3.43 -12.59
CA LEU A 83 -4.62 -3.10 -11.29
C LEU A 83 -3.65 -2.29 -10.43
N MET A 84 -2.37 -2.70 -10.37
CA MET A 84 -1.33 -1.95 -9.64
C MET A 84 -1.15 -0.54 -10.18
N ALA A 85 -1.01 -0.39 -11.51
CA ALA A 85 -0.85 0.91 -12.14
C ALA A 85 -2.09 1.80 -11.93
N SER A 86 -3.29 1.21 -12.00
CA SER A 86 -4.55 1.91 -11.76
C SER A 86 -4.65 2.43 -10.33
N ILE A 87 -4.34 1.61 -9.33
CA ILE A 87 -4.37 2.01 -7.92
C ILE A 87 -3.39 3.17 -7.68
N LEU A 88 -2.14 3.05 -8.14
CA LEU A 88 -1.14 4.11 -7.95
C LEU A 88 -1.52 5.40 -8.68
N GLY A 89 -2.05 5.31 -9.90
CA GLY A 89 -2.51 6.47 -10.66
C GLY A 89 -3.72 7.17 -10.02
N ILE A 90 -4.65 6.41 -9.44
CA ILE A 90 -5.80 7.00 -8.72
C ILE A 90 -5.34 7.67 -7.42
N ILE A 91 -4.46 7.01 -6.66
CA ILE A 91 -3.91 7.56 -5.42
C ILE A 91 -3.18 8.87 -5.72
N ASP A 92 -2.31 8.90 -6.72
CA ASP A 92 -1.56 10.10 -7.13
C ASP A 92 -2.50 11.22 -7.64
N PHE A 93 -3.49 10.86 -8.45
CA PHE A 93 -4.49 11.83 -8.93
C PHE A 93 -5.28 12.49 -7.80
N ILE A 94 -5.78 11.70 -6.85
CA ILE A 94 -6.53 12.22 -5.71
C ILE A 94 -5.60 12.99 -4.77
N GLY A 95 -4.38 12.51 -4.56
CA GLY A 95 -3.35 13.19 -3.76
C GLY A 95 -3.04 14.57 -4.30
N GLY A 96 -2.75 14.66 -5.60
CA GLY A 96 -2.51 15.93 -6.29
C GLY A 96 -3.72 16.87 -6.26
N ALA A 97 -4.94 16.33 -6.42
CA ALA A 97 -6.16 17.13 -6.35
C ALA A 97 -6.44 17.70 -4.95
N LEU A 98 -6.03 16.99 -3.89
CA LEU A 98 -6.22 17.40 -2.50
C LEU A 98 -4.99 18.08 -1.88
N GLY A 99 -3.88 18.20 -2.61
CA GLY A 99 -2.62 18.75 -2.11
C GLY A 99 -1.94 17.86 -1.06
N ILE A 100 -2.15 16.55 -1.11
CA ILE A 100 -1.55 15.57 -0.19
C ILE A 100 -0.25 15.05 -0.82
N GLU A 101 0.88 15.32 -0.19
CA GLU A 101 2.16 14.72 -0.59
C GLU A 101 2.21 13.25 -0.18
N GLN A 102 2.46 12.37 -1.15
CA GLN A 102 2.48 10.92 -0.95
C GLN A 102 3.92 10.41 -0.81
N GLY A 103 4.14 9.58 0.22
CA GLY A 103 5.44 8.95 0.46
C GLY A 103 6.43 9.79 1.25
N GLY A 104 5.97 10.84 1.94
CA GLY A 104 6.83 11.64 2.83
C GLY A 104 7.24 10.84 4.07
N THR A 105 8.55 10.77 4.34
CA THR A 105 9.07 10.42 5.66
C THR A 105 8.55 11.48 6.62
N LEU A 106 7.66 11.10 7.54
CA LEU A 106 7.21 12.02 8.58
C LEU A 106 8.43 12.29 9.48
N ILE A 107 9.14 13.39 9.22
CA ILE A 107 10.11 13.93 10.17
C ILE A 107 9.35 14.44 11.39
N THR A 108 9.06 13.52 12.31
CA THR A 108 8.57 13.89 13.62
C THR A 108 9.69 14.63 14.34
N PRO A 109 9.43 15.81 14.94
CA PRO A 109 10.41 16.47 15.78
C PRO A 109 10.77 15.55 16.95
N HIS A 110 11.97 14.98 16.93
CA HIS A 110 12.55 14.28 18.07
C HIS A 110 13.09 15.35 19.03
N VAL A 111 12.51 15.44 20.22
CA VAL A 111 13.09 16.26 21.29
C VAL A 111 14.29 15.49 21.82
N GLU A 112 15.50 15.97 21.55
CA GLU A 112 16.71 15.45 22.21
C GLU A 112 16.58 15.71 23.71
N THR A 113 16.20 14.68 24.45
CA THR A 113 16.27 14.68 25.90
C THR A 113 17.73 14.57 26.29
N ASN A 114 18.30 15.68 26.75
CA ASN A 114 19.63 15.74 27.38
C ASN A 114 19.70 14.89 28.64
#